data_AF-G0TYS7-F1
#
_entry.id   AF-G0TYS7-F1
#
_cell.length_a   1.000
_cell.length_b   1.000
_cell.length_c   1.000
_cell.angle_alpha   90.00
_cell.angle_beta   90.00
_cell.angle_gamma   90.00
#
_symmetry.space_group_name_H-M   'P 1'
#
loop_
_entity.id
_entity.type
_entity.pdbx_description
1 polymer ?
#
loop_
_entity_poly.entity_id
_entity_poly.type
_entity_poly.pdbx_seq_one_letter_code
_entity_poly.pdbx_strand_id
1 'polypeptide(L)'
;MYEYDDQQMKEQQQQMNAASIIQQCWKNFSAKRASEKRVNYSAAAAAAAAAAAAAASSAELMDNDVTESPKISPEQEYKQLRDQHSELVERSIPLQRILAQHFAAQRQRKGEDAQTTITAEAEQQYWGAIRQMKEERQQQRKRREAGETLLTELQGQHQGTIDDAQLREEEFRRYVRQLAENASFVRTNKRLTAEGIDEFISKDVQQRLKIQSTRIRYNMLKYEMERLVQTMDQREQQQDGMSLIDFEQLKIENTNLNEKIEERNEDLVRLRRKVTTTIHVLTHVKEKLEFMKIENLQLRRQVASTEEELNALRDKLAQTKRRRDHFAACNIKMREKMPMVGSEKLLLDYERRKAACNTMRESVLENAAKHRALLVDMDLKQKTLNDLQKALALGAPPPKTAPTDASGGSVVPLST
;
A
#
# COMPACT_ATOMS: atom_id res chain seq x y z
N MET A 1 -17.36 38.35 4.63
CA MET A 1 -17.94 38.14 3.27
C MET A 1 -17.00 38.60 2.17
N TYR A 2 -16.22 39.68 2.35
CA TYR A 2 -15.28 40.19 1.34
C TYR A 2 -13.95 39.42 1.18
N GLU A 3 -13.46 38.70 2.20
CA GLU A 3 -12.17 37.98 2.12
C GLU A 3 -12.21 36.71 1.26
N TYR A 4 -13.42 36.16 1.03
CA TYR A 4 -13.61 34.95 0.23
C TYR A 4 -13.55 35.24 -1.28
N ASP A 5 -14.05 36.40 -1.70
CA ASP A 5 -14.03 36.85 -3.09
C ASP A 5 -12.61 37.22 -3.54
N ASP A 6 -11.80 37.81 -2.65
CA ASP A 6 -10.39 38.13 -2.93
C ASP A 6 -9.52 36.87 -3.10
N GLN A 7 -9.83 35.78 -2.40
CA GLN A 7 -9.13 34.51 -2.54
C GLN A 7 -9.50 33.82 -3.87
N GLN A 8 -10.77 33.83 -4.24
CA GLN A 8 -11.24 33.32 -5.53
C GLN A 8 -10.60 34.05 -6.71
N MET A 9 -10.48 35.38 -6.65
CA MET A 9 -9.85 36.16 -7.70
C MET A 9 -8.34 35.86 -7.83
N LYS A 10 -7.63 35.65 -6.71
CA LYS A 10 -6.22 35.25 -6.72
C LYS A 10 -6.02 33.85 -7.30
N GLU A 11 -6.89 32.90 -6.95
CA GLU A 11 -6.85 31.54 -7.49
C GLU A 11 -7.10 31.52 -9.01
N GLN A 12 -8.09 32.29 -9.48
CA GLN A 12 -8.35 32.44 -10.92
C GLN A 12 -7.15 33.06 -11.66
N GLN A 13 -6.50 34.05 -11.05
CA GLN A 13 -5.32 34.68 -11.64
C GLN A 13 -4.11 33.73 -11.67
N GLN A 14 -3.94 32.89 -10.64
CA GLN A 14 -2.93 31.84 -10.62
C GLN A 14 -3.21 30.76 -11.68
N GLN A 15 -4.47 30.36 -11.87
CA GLN A 15 -4.87 29.42 -12.91
C GLN A 15 -4.63 29.98 -14.32
N MET A 16 -4.93 31.26 -14.55
CA MET A 16 -4.65 31.94 -15.84
C MET A 16 -3.14 32.04 -16.11
N ASN A 17 -2.35 32.35 -15.09
CA ASN A 17 -0.89 32.39 -15.21
C ASN A 17 -0.31 30.99 -15.51
N ALA A 18 -0.79 29.95 -14.83
CA ALA A 18 -0.39 28.56 -15.08
C ALA A 18 -0.76 28.11 -16.50
N ALA A 19 -1.97 28.44 -16.96
CA ALA A 19 -2.42 28.12 -18.32
C ALA A 19 -1.56 28.81 -19.40
N SER A 20 -1.16 30.08 -19.17
CA SER A 20 -0.27 30.82 -20.06
C SER A 20 1.11 30.16 -20.16
N ILE A 21 1.70 29.74 -19.04
CA ILE A 21 2.99 29.05 -19.00
C ILE A 21 2.92 27.72 -19.76
N ILE A 22 1.86 26.93 -19.56
CA ILE A 22 1.65 25.66 -20.25
C ILE A 22 1.53 25.87 -21.76
N GLN A 23 0.77 26.88 -22.20
CA GLN A 23 0.67 27.22 -23.63
C GLN A 23 2.02 27.64 -24.23
N GLN A 24 2.83 28.39 -23.49
CA GLN A 24 4.15 28.82 -23.95
C GLN A 24 5.12 27.63 -24.04
N CYS A 25 5.11 26.74 -23.05
CA CYS A 25 5.87 25.48 -23.08
C CYS A 25 5.43 24.57 -24.23
N TRP A 26 4.12 24.48 -24.51
CA TRP A 26 3.61 23.67 -25.62
C TRP A 26 3.97 24.26 -26.99
N LYS A 27 3.96 25.58 -27.15
CA LYS A 27 4.46 26.26 -28.36
C LYS A 27 5.95 25.99 -28.58
N ASN A 28 6.76 26.07 -27.51
CA ASN A 28 8.19 25.77 -27.60
C ASN A 28 8.45 24.29 -27.92
N PHE A 29 7.69 23.38 -27.30
CA PHE A 29 7.79 21.95 -27.56
C PHE A 29 7.37 21.59 -29.00
N SER A 30 6.28 22.15 -29.49
CA SER A 30 5.81 21.91 -30.87
C SER A 30 6.77 22.50 -31.91
N ALA A 31 7.34 23.69 -31.67
CA ALA A 31 8.38 24.27 -32.50
C ALA A 31 9.65 23.41 -32.54
N LYS A 32 10.09 22.91 -31.37
CA LYS A 32 11.25 22.00 -31.27
C LYS A 32 11.02 20.68 -31.99
N ARG A 33 9.81 20.10 -31.88
CA ARG A 33 9.46 18.87 -32.60
C ARG A 33 9.36 19.08 -34.11
N ALA A 34 8.91 20.26 -34.55
CA ALA A 34 8.88 20.63 -35.97
C ALA A 34 10.29 20.82 -36.54
N SER A 35 11.21 21.43 -35.77
CA SER A 35 12.62 21.54 -36.19
C SER A 35 13.33 20.19 -36.20
N GLU A 36 13.11 19.34 -35.19
CA GLU A 36 13.63 17.96 -35.15
C GLU A 36 13.09 17.11 -36.32
N LYS A 37 11.79 17.23 -36.66
CA LYS A 37 11.23 16.58 -37.85
C LYS A 37 11.92 17.09 -39.12
N ARG A 38 12.13 18.40 -39.28
CA ARG A 38 12.83 18.98 -40.45
C ARG A 38 14.27 18.49 -40.56
N VAL A 39 15.00 18.40 -39.45
CA VAL A 39 16.37 17.86 -39.41
C VAL A 39 16.39 16.37 -39.72
N ASN A 40 15.42 15.59 -39.22
CA ASN A 40 15.32 14.18 -39.55
C ASN A 40 14.92 13.95 -41.01
N TYR A 41 14.03 14.76 -41.58
CA TYR A 41 13.68 14.72 -43.00
C TYR A 41 14.86 15.14 -43.88
N SER A 42 15.64 16.16 -43.51
CA SER A 42 16.83 16.56 -44.27
C SER A 42 17.95 15.53 -44.15
N ALA A 43 18.14 14.92 -42.98
CA ALA A 43 19.10 13.83 -42.78
C ALA A 43 18.69 12.57 -43.54
N ALA A 44 17.40 12.22 -43.55
CA ALA A 44 16.87 11.10 -44.33
C ALA A 44 16.94 11.37 -45.85
N ALA A 45 16.68 12.60 -46.28
CA ALA A 45 16.83 13.01 -47.68
C ALA A 45 18.31 13.02 -48.11
N ALA A 46 19.23 13.47 -47.24
CA ALA A 46 20.67 13.41 -47.50
C ALA A 46 21.19 11.97 -47.53
N ALA A 47 20.70 11.08 -46.65
CA ALA A 47 21.00 9.67 -46.67
C ALA A 47 20.43 8.96 -47.90
N ALA A 48 19.22 9.32 -48.35
CA ALA A 48 18.61 8.81 -49.57
C ALA A 48 19.35 9.32 -50.83
N ALA A 49 19.81 10.57 -50.84
CA ALA A 49 20.63 11.12 -51.92
C ALA A 49 22.03 10.48 -51.96
N ALA A 50 22.65 10.20 -50.81
CA ALA A 50 23.91 9.47 -50.73
C ALA A 50 23.76 8.01 -51.17
N ALA A 51 22.64 7.35 -50.82
CA ALA A 51 22.32 6.01 -51.29
C ALA A 51 22.01 5.97 -52.79
N ALA A 52 21.36 7.01 -53.34
CA ALA A 52 21.13 7.15 -54.78
C ALA A 52 22.44 7.44 -55.55
N ALA A 53 23.34 8.23 -54.98
CA ALA A 53 24.68 8.46 -55.54
C ALA A 53 25.56 7.21 -55.50
N ALA A 54 25.46 6.39 -54.45
CA ALA A 54 26.14 5.09 -54.37
C ALA A 54 25.53 4.04 -55.31
N ALA A 55 24.22 4.11 -55.57
CA ALA A 55 23.57 3.26 -56.57
C ALA A 55 23.94 3.68 -58.00
N ALA A 56 24.06 4.99 -58.26
CA ALA A 56 24.51 5.54 -59.54
C ALA A 56 25.98 5.22 -59.83
N SER A 57 26.87 5.29 -58.83
CA SER A 57 28.27 4.88 -59.00
C SER A 57 28.45 3.36 -59.16
N SER A 58 27.48 2.55 -58.71
CA SER A 58 27.44 1.10 -59.02
C SER A 58 26.84 0.77 -60.39
N ALA A 59 26.10 1.72 -61.00
CA ALA A 59 25.43 1.55 -62.28
C ALA A 59 26.26 2.06 -63.48
N GLU A 60 27.29 2.87 -63.26
CA GLU A 60 28.19 3.39 -64.32
C GLU A 60 29.37 2.45 -64.67
N LEU A 61 29.37 1.18 -64.23
CA LEU A 61 30.45 0.22 -64.49
C LEU A 61 30.03 -1.02 -65.32
N MET A 62 28.91 -0.95 -66.04
CA MET A 62 28.48 -2.04 -66.94
C MET A 62 27.96 -1.48 -68.26
N ASP A 63 28.86 -0.96 -69.09
CA ASP A 63 28.65 -0.92 -70.53
C ASP A 63 29.98 -1.13 -71.27
N ASN A 64 29.94 -1.98 -72.29
CA ASN A 64 31.04 -2.47 -73.15
C ASN A 64 32.01 -3.52 -72.55
N ASP A 65 31.71 -4.80 -72.72
CA ASP A 65 32.38 -5.61 -73.77
C ASP A 65 31.69 -6.98 -73.94
N VAL A 66 31.14 -7.23 -75.13
CA VAL A 66 30.74 -8.57 -75.57
C VAL A 66 32.02 -9.27 -76.03
N THR A 67 32.77 -9.84 -75.09
CA THR A 67 33.82 -10.81 -75.41
C THR A 67 33.30 -12.19 -75.09
N GLU A 68 33.12 -12.99 -76.15
CA GLU A 68 32.87 -14.42 -76.11
C GLU A 68 33.68 -15.08 -74.99
N SER A 69 33.00 -15.56 -73.96
CA SER A 69 33.63 -16.25 -72.85
C SER A 69 34.21 -17.57 -73.38
N PRO A 70 35.53 -17.79 -73.36
CA PRO A 70 36.07 -19.10 -73.67
C PRO A 70 35.49 -20.05 -72.64
N LYS A 71 34.93 -21.20 -73.05
CA LYS A 71 34.31 -22.20 -72.17
C LYS A 71 35.20 -22.42 -70.94
N ILE A 72 34.85 -21.71 -69.86
CA ILE A 72 35.57 -21.70 -68.61
C ILE A 72 35.34 -23.11 -68.06
N SER A 73 36.41 -23.85 -67.80
CA SER A 73 36.30 -25.16 -67.17
C SER A 73 35.47 -24.98 -65.89
N PRO A 74 34.51 -25.87 -65.55
CA PRO A 74 33.66 -25.71 -64.37
C PRO A 74 34.45 -25.48 -63.07
N GLU A 75 35.72 -25.91 -63.03
CA GLU A 75 36.66 -25.65 -61.95
C GLU A 75 37.08 -24.17 -61.82
N GLN A 76 37.22 -23.45 -62.94
CA GLN A 76 37.56 -22.04 -62.96
C GLN A 76 36.35 -21.17 -62.61
N GLU A 77 35.15 -21.55 -63.05
CA GLU A 77 33.89 -20.90 -62.66
C GLU A 77 33.63 -21.08 -61.15
N TYR A 78 33.88 -22.30 -60.63
CA TYR A 78 33.81 -22.56 -59.19
C TYR A 78 34.80 -21.71 -58.38
N LYS A 79 36.03 -21.52 -58.88
CA LYS A 79 37.02 -20.62 -58.25
C LYS A 79 36.53 -19.17 -58.25
N GLN A 80 36.04 -18.67 -59.38
CA GLN A 80 35.50 -17.31 -59.47
C GLN A 80 34.30 -17.09 -58.55
N LEU A 81 33.37 -18.05 -58.48
CA LEU A 81 32.23 -18.01 -57.55
C LEU A 81 32.68 -18.05 -56.08
N ARG A 82 33.73 -18.81 -55.77
CA ARG A 82 34.30 -18.87 -54.42
C ARG A 82 34.99 -17.56 -54.04
N ASP A 83 35.70 -16.94 -54.98
CA ASP A 83 36.37 -15.66 -54.80
C ASP A 83 35.33 -14.54 -54.61
N GLN A 84 34.29 -14.49 -55.46
CA GLN A 84 33.15 -13.60 -55.31
C GLN A 84 32.41 -13.80 -53.98
N HIS A 85 32.23 -15.06 -53.55
CA HIS A 85 31.64 -15.36 -52.25
C HIS A 85 32.54 -14.86 -51.11
N SER A 86 33.86 -15.04 -51.19
CA SER A 86 34.78 -14.49 -50.19
C SER A 86 34.75 -12.97 -50.14
N GLU A 87 34.75 -12.28 -51.29
CA GLU A 87 34.64 -10.82 -51.35
C GLU A 87 33.32 -10.32 -50.76
N LEU A 88 32.21 -11.00 -51.05
CA LEU A 88 30.90 -10.66 -50.50
C LEU A 88 30.86 -10.88 -48.98
N VAL A 89 31.47 -11.97 -48.49
CA VAL A 89 31.59 -12.23 -47.05
C VAL A 89 32.44 -11.15 -46.40
N GLU A 90 33.60 -10.81 -46.98
CA GLU A 90 34.49 -9.76 -46.50
C GLU A 90 33.80 -8.39 -46.44
N ARG A 91 32.97 -8.05 -47.43
CA ARG A 91 32.13 -6.83 -47.41
C ARG A 91 30.97 -6.91 -46.42
N SER A 92 30.41 -8.10 -46.19
CA SER A 92 29.27 -8.29 -45.28
C SER A 92 29.66 -8.18 -43.81
N ILE A 93 30.87 -8.62 -43.42
CA ILE A 93 31.37 -8.60 -42.05
C ILE A 93 31.39 -7.17 -41.43
N PRO A 94 31.97 -6.13 -42.06
CA PRO A 94 31.96 -4.79 -41.50
C PRO A 94 30.54 -4.21 -41.41
N LEU A 95 29.68 -4.49 -42.39
CA LEU A 95 28.27 -4.05 -42.35
C LEU A 95 27.50 -4.72 -41.20
N GLN A 96 27.71 -6.02 -40.99
CA GLN A 96 27.14 -6.75 -39.86
C GLN A 96 27.64 -6.20 -38.51
N ARG A 97 28.92 -5.82 -38.41
CA ARG A 97 29.48 -5.18 -37.20
C ARG A 97 28.83 -3.82 -36.93
N ILE A 98 28.66 -2.98 -37.96
CA ILE A 98 28.00 -1.67 -37.83
C ILE A 98 26.53 -1.84 -37.41
N LEU A 99 25.80 -2.78 -38.02
CA LEU A 99 24.44 -3.10 -37.64
C LEU A 99 24.36 -3.61 -36.19
N ALA A 100 25.24 -4.52 -35.80
CA ALA A 100 25.30 -5.03 -34.43
C ALA A 100 25.54 -3.90 -33.41
N GLN A 101 26.42 -2.94 -33.71
CA GLN A 101 26.64 -1.75 -32.89
C GLN A 101 25.41 -0.86 -32.80
N HIS A 102 24.73 -0.60 -33.93
CA HIS A 102 23.48 0.18 -33.96
C HIS A 102 22.37 -0.48 -33.13
N PHE A 103 22.16 -1.78 -33.28
CA PHE A 103 21.15 -2.51 -32.51
C PHE A 103 21.53 -2.63 -31.02
N ALA A 104 22.81 -2.75 -30.69
CA ALA A 104 23.27 -2.69 -29.30
C ALA A 104 22.99 -1.32 -28.66
N ALA A 105 23.31 -0.22 -29.36
CA ALA A 105 23.02 1.13 -28.89
C ALA A 105 21.50 1.40 -28.77
N GLN A 106 20.69 0.87 -29.68
CA GLN A 106 19.24 0.98 -29.63
C GLN A 106 18.63 0.20 -28.46
N ARG A 107 19.12 -1.01 -28.16
CA ARG A 107 18.71 -1.80 -26.99
C ARG A 107 19.07 -1.12 -25.68
N GLN A 108 20.27 -0.55 -25.58
CA GLN A 108 20.66 0.22 -24.39
C GLN A 108 19.77 1.44 -24.16
N ARG A 109 19.31 2.13 -25.21
CA ARG A 109 18.34 3.24 -25.09
C ARG A 109 16.96 2.79 -24.59
N LYS A 110 16.61 1.51 -24.79
CA LYS A 110 15.32 0.93 -24.36
C LYS A 110 15.39 0.21 -23.00
N GLY A 111 16.59 0.06 -22.41
CA GLY A 111 16.77 -0.61 -21.12
C GLY A 111 16.59 -2.14 -21.16
N GLU A 112 16.74 -2.76 -22.33
CA GLU A 112 16.65 -4.22 -22.51
C GLU A 112 18.01 -4.90 -22.29
N ASP A 113 18.04 -5.99 -21.52
CA ASP A 113 19.26 -6.74 -21.18
C ASP A 113 19.96 -7.37 -22.40
N ALA A 114 21.28 -7.51 -22.30
CA ALA A 114 22.21 -7.68 -23.42
C ALA A 114 22.25 -9.06 -24.10
N GLN A 115 21.44 -10.04 -23.71
CA GLN A 115 21.55 -11.41 -24.22
C GLN A 115 20.22 -12.02 -24.64
N THR A 116 19.83 -11.76 -25.88
CA THR A 116 19.15 -12.79 -26.68
C THR A 116 20.24 -13.65 -27.33
N THR A 117 20.53 -14.79 -26.72
CA THR A 117 21.28 -15.87 -27.40
C THR A 117 20.55 -16.18 -28.71
N ILE A 118 21.31 -16.31 -29.81
CA ILE A 118 20.76 -16.74 -31.10
C ILE A 118 20.11 -18.11 -30.88
N THR A 119 18.78 -18.13 -30.76
CA THR A 119 18.04 -19.37 -30.64
C THR A 119 17.95 -20.00 -32.03
N ALA A 120 17.93 -21.32 -32.11
CA ALA A 120 17.75 -22.03 -33.38
C ALA A 120 16.46 -21.58 -34.11
N GLU A 121 15.45 -21.16 -33.35
CA GLU A 121 14.22 -20.56 -33.87
C GLU A 121 14.45 -19.19 -34.54
N ALA A 122 15.32 -18.33 -33.98
CA ALA A 122 15.67 -17.05 -34.58
C ALA A 122 16.45 -17.22 -35.89
N GLU A 123 17.32 -18.24 -35.99
CA GLU A 123 18.00 -18.58 -37.23
C GLU A 123 17.02 -19.11 -38.28
N GLN A 124 16.07 -19.97 -37.89
CA GLN A 124 15.03 -20.45 -38.80
C GLN A 124 14.14 -19.30 -39.31
N GLN A 125 13.77 -18.36 -38.45
CA GLN A 125 13.03 -17.16 -38.83
C GLN A 125 13.85 -16.28 -39.80
N TYR A 126 15.16 -16.12 -39.56
CA TYR A 126 16.05 -15.39 -40.47
C TYR A 126 16.13 -16.02 -41.86
N TRP A 127 16.34 -17.34 -41.94
CA TRP A 127 16.36 -18.06 -43.21
C TRP A 127 15.00 -18.04 -43.92
N GLY A 128 13.90 -18.10 -43.15
CA GLY A 128 12.55 -17.89 -43.65
C GLY A 128 12.39 -16.50 -44.29
N ALA A 129 12.82 -15.45 -43.61
CA ALA A 129 12.78 -14.07 -44.12
C ALA A 129 13.66 -13.87 -45.37
N ILE A 130 14.85 -14.49 -45.42
CA ILE A 130 15.68 -14.48 -46.63
C ILE A 130 14.97 -15.15 -47.81
N ARG A 131 14.33 -16.29 -47.57
CA ARG A 131 13.60 -17.02 -48.62
C ARG A 131 12.44 -16.18 -49.14
N GLN A 132 11.63 -15.61 -48.25
CA GLN A 132 10.56 -14.69 -48.61
C GLN A 132 11.07 -13.50 -49.42
N MET A 133 12.17 -12.87 -48.99
CA MET A 133 12.78 -11.76 -49.71
C MET A 133 13.26 -12.16 -51.12
N LYS A 134 13.81 -13.37 -51.27
CA LYS A 134 14.19 -13.92 -52.58
C LYS A 134 12.96 -14.14 -53.48
N GLU A 135 11.90 -14.72 -52.92
CA GLU A 135 10.63 -14.95 -53.63
C GLU A 135 9.99 -13.63 -54.07
N GLU A 136 9.92 -12.63 -53.18
CA GLU A 136 9.42 -11.29 -53.49
C GLU A 136 10.24 -10.62 -54.59
N ARG A 137 11.58 -10.68 -54.51
CA ARG A 137 12.45 -10.15 -55.57
C ARG A 137 12.21 -10.84 -56.91
N GLN A 138 11.99 -12.16 -56.91
CA GLN A 138 11.69 -12.89 -58.14
C GLN A 138 10.32 -12.52 -58.69
N GLN A 139 9.31 -12.34 -57.84
CA GLN A 139 7.98 -11.85 -58.24
C GLN A 139 8.07 -10.44 -58.82
N GLN A 140 8.85 -9.55 -58.20
CA GLN A 140 9.09 -8.20 -58.71
C GLN A 140 9.76 -8.22 -60.08
N ARG A 141 10.78 -9.08 -60.29
CA ARG A 141 11.41 -9.26 -61.61
C ARG A 141 10.41 -9.74 -62.65
N LYS A 142 9.65 -10.80 -62.36
CA LYS A 142 8.61 -11.31 -63.27
C LYS A 142 7.56 -10.25 -63.63
N ARG A 143 7.14 -9.43 -62.65
CA ARG A 143 6.20 -8.32 -62.90
C ARG A 143 6.82 -7.22 -63.77
N ARG A 144 8.10 -6.92 -63.59
CA ARG A 144 8.83 -5.96 -64.44
C ARG A 144 8.96 -6.48 -65.86
N GLU A 145 9.44 -7.71 -66.03
CA GLU A 145 9.57 -8.37 -67.34
C GLU A 145 8.21 -8.39 -68.07
N ALA A 146 7.13 -8.80 -67.38
CA ALA A 146 5.78 -8.78 -67.95
C ALA A 146 5.29 -7.36 -68.31
N GLY A 147 5.66 -6.36 -67.50
CA GLY A 147 5.36 -4.96 -67.80
C GLY A 147 6.14 -4.44 -69.00
N GLU A 148 7.42 -4.79 -69.12
CA GLU A 148 8.29 -4.45 -70.24
C GLU A 148 7.79 -5.08 -71.54
N THR A 149 7.45 -6.38 -71.53
CA THR A 149 6.88 -7.04 -72.71
C THR A 149 5.59 -6.36 -73.15
N LEU A 150 4.68 -6.07 -72.22
CA LEU A 150 3.41 -5.39 -72.52
C LEU A 150 3.64 -3.95 -73.04
N LEU A 151 4.63 -3.23 -72.51
CA LEU A 151 5.02 -1.93 -73.02
C LEU A 151 5.54 -2.01 -74.45
N THR A 152 6.41 -2.99 -74.76
CA THR A 152 6.92 -3.18 -76.13
C THR A 152 5.81 -3.57 -77.11
N GLU A 153 4.86 -4.39 -76.69
CA GLU A 153 3.69 -4.76 -77.51
C GLU A 153 2.79 -3.54 -77.80
N LEU A 154 2.46 -2.75 -76.78
CA LEU A 154 1.68 -1.52 -76.94
C LEU A 154 2.41 -0.48 -77.79
N GLN A 155 3.71 -0.30 -77.58
CA GLN A 155 4.53 0.58 -78.40
C GLN A 155 4.50 0.14 -79.86
N GLY A 156 4.66 -1.16 -80.15
CA GLY A 156 4.59 -1.69 -81.51
C GLY A 156 3.23 -1.44 -82.18
N GLN A 157 2.13 -1.68 -81.47
CA GLN A 157 0.78 -1.42 -81.99
C GLN A 157 0.54 0.06 -82.30
N HIS A 158 0.99 0.95 -81.40
CA HIS A 158 0.76 2.38 -81.56
C HIS A 158 1.76 3.03 -82.52
N GLN A 159 2.97 2.50 -82.68
CA GLN A 159 3.97 3.05 -83.60
C GLN A 159 3.44 3.06 -85.04
N GLY A 160 2.82 1.96 -85.48
CA GLY A 160 2.20 1.90 -86.81
C GLY A 160 1.14 2.99 -86.99
N THR A 161 0.28 3.22 -86.00
CA THR A 161 -0.72 4.30 -86.06
C THR A 161 -0.12 5.70 -86.04
N ILE A 162 1.02 5.89 -85.37
CA ILE A 162 1.75 7.16 -85.32
C ILE A 162 2.37 7.46 -86.69
N ASP A 163 3.05 6.49 -87.29
CA ASP A 163 3.71 6.62 -88.59
C ASP A 163 2.66 6.94 -89.68
N ASP A 164 1.52 6.25 -89.63
CA ASP A 164 0.36 6.49 -90.48
C ASP A 164 -0.23 7.91 -90.35
N ALA A 165 -0.28 8.44 -89.13
CA ALA A 165 -0.76 9.79 -88.86
C ALA A 165 0.24 10.85 -89.34
N GLN A 166 1.54 10.61 -89.13
CA GLN A 166 2.61 11.49 -89.61
C GLN A 166 2.63 11.58 -91.13
N LEU A 167 2.46 10.45 -91.83
CA LEU A 167 2.40 10.42 -93.28
C LEU A 167 1.21 11.23 -93.82
N ARG A 168 0.02 11.06 -93.24
CA ARG A 168 -1.16 11.87 -93.59
C ARG A 168 -0.96 13.36 -93.30
N GLU A 169 -0.27 13.70 -92.21
CA GLU A 169 0.07 15.10 -91.90
C GLU A 169 1.06 15.69 -92.91
N GLU A 170 2.02 14.92 -93.40
CA GLU A 170 2.93 15.34 -94.47
C GLU A 170 2.20 15.52 -95.81
N GLU A 171 1.31 14.60 -96.18
CA GLU A 171 0.48 14.70 -97.38
C GLU A 171 -0.40 15.96 -97.34
N PHE A 172 -1.05 16.22 -96.20
CA PHE A 172 -1.82 17.43 -95.98
C PHE A 172 -0.96 18.69 -96.10
N ARG A 173 0.26 18.67 -95.54
CA ARG A 173 1.22 19.78 -95.68
C ARG A 173 1.61 20.04 -97.14
N ARG A 174 1.85 18.98 -97.94
CA ARG A 174 2.12 19.10 -99.38
C ARG A 174 0.92 19.70 -100.12
N TYR A 175 -0.30 19.26 -99.79
CA TYR A 175 -1.52 19.82 -100.36
C TYR A 175 -1.71 21.31 -100.04
N VAL A 176 -1.49 21.72 -98.78
CA VAL A 176 -1.56 23.13 -98.37
C VAL A 176 -0.52 23.98 -99.12
N ARG A 177 0.70 23.45 -99.32
CA ARG A 177 1.73 24.13 -100.12
C ARG A 177 1.28 24.32 -101.58
N GLN A 178 0.78 23.27 -102.24
CA GLN A 178 0.28 23.35 -103.61
C GLN A 178 -0.90 24.33 -103.75
N LEU A 179 -1.80 24.38 -102.76
CA LEU A 179 -2.91 25.33 -102.73
C LEU A 179 -2.40 26.78 -102.57
N ALA A 180 -1.40 27.00 -101.71
CA ALA A 180 -0.81 28.31 -101.48
C ALA A 180 -0.04 28.84 -102.71
N GLU A 181 0.62 27.97 -103.47
CA GLU A 181 1.30 28.33 -104.72
C GLU A 181 0.33 28.81 -105.81
N ASN A 182 -0.89 28.26 -105.80
CA ASN A 182 -1.97 28.63 -106.73
C ASN A 182 -2.81 29.82 -106.23
N ALA A 183 -2.64 30.25 -104.98
CA ALA A 183 -3.38 31.34 -104.39
C ALA A 183 -2.84 32.72 -104.83
N SER A 184 -3.75 33.67 -105.07
CA SER A 184 -3.43 35.06 -105.40
C SER A 184 -4.20 36.03 -104.50
N PHE A 185 -3.61 37.22 -104.29
CA PHE A 185 -4.25 38.25 -103.48
C PHE A 185 -5.44 38.89 -104.23
N VAL A 186 -6.62 38.88 -103.62
CA VAL A 186 -7.88 39.38 -104.22
C VAL A 186 -7.80 40.83 -104.72
N ARG A 187 -7.03 41.71 -104.06
CA ARG A 187 -6.88 43.13 -104.46
C ARG A 187 -5.77 43.42 -105.46
N THR A 188 -4.73 42.59 -105.52
CA THR A 188 -3.50 42.86 -106.27
C THR A 188 -3.21 41.82 -107.35
N ASN A 189 -3.94 40.70 -107.38
CA ASN A 189 -3.75 39.54 -108.26
C ASN A 189 -2.32 38.96 -108.30
N LYS A 190 -1.45 39.40 -107.39
CA LYS A 190 -0.09 38.87 -107.23
C LYS A 190 -0.18 37.53 -106.51
N ARG A 191 0.61 36.55 -106.96
CA ARG A 191 0.78 35.26 -106.27
C ARG A 191 1.57 35.44 -104.99
N LEU A 192 1.41 34.53 -104.03
CA LEU A 192 2.26 34.49 -102.85
C LEU A 192 3.73 34.22 -103.26
N THR A 193 4.67 34.84 -102.55
CA THR A 193 6.10 34.52 -102.70
C THR A 193 6.40 33.17 -102.03
N ALA A 194 7.31 32.39 -102.61
CA ALA A 194 7.70 31.09 -102.05
C ALA A 194 8.20 31.21 -100.60
N GLU A 195 8.98 32.26 -100.30
CA GLU A 195 9.45 32.58 -98.94
C GLU A 195 8.28 32.81 -97.96
N GLY A 196 7.23 33.52 -98.39
CA GLY A 196 6.04 33.77 -97.57
C GLY A 196 5.22 32.49 -97.29
N ILE A 197 5.20 31.55 -98.24
CA ILE A 197 4.56 30.24 -98.09
C ILE A 197 5.33 29.39 -97.07
N ASP A 198 6.66 29.34 -97.18
CA ASP A 198 7.50 28.56 -96.25
C ASP A 198 7.51 29.16 -94.83
N GLU A 199 7.46 30.49 -94.70
CA GLU A 199 7.23 31.14 -93.41
C GLU A 199 5.88 30.77 -92.78
N PHE A 200 4.82 30.68 -93.59
CA PHE A 200 3.50 30.30 -93.09
C PHE A 200 3.48 28.83 -92.64
N ILE A 201 4.03 27.92 -93.45
CA ILE A 201 4.12 26.50 -93.13
C ILE A 201 4.98 26.26 -91.89
N SER A 202 6.12 26.95 -91.77
CA SER A 202 6.98 26.81 -90.58
C SER A 202 6.30 27.33 -89.31
N LYS A 203 5.55 28.44 -89.38
CA LYS A 203 4.73 28.94 -88.26
C LYS A 203 3.63 27.93 -87.89
N ASP A 204 2.93 27.34 -88.84
CA ASP A 204 1.90 26.30 -88.60
C ASP A 204 2.51 25.06 -87.93
N VAL A 205 3.65 24.56 -88.42
CA VAL A 205 4.39 23.44 -87.80
C VAL A 205 4.76 23.75 -86.35
N GLN A 206 5.32 24.93 -86.08
CA GLN A 206 5.67 25.32 -84.71
C GLN A 206 4.44 25.40 -83.80
N GLN A 207 3.31 25.90 -84.30
CA GLN A 207 2.06 25.96 -83.53
C GLN A 207 1.52 24.55 -83.25
N ARG A 208 1.52 23.66 -84.25
CA ARG A 208 1.10 22.26 -84.09
C ARG A 208 1.96 21.50 -83.09
N LEU A 209 3.28 21.66 -83.14
CA LEU A 209 4.20 21.07 -82.15
C LEU A 209 3.91 21.57 -80.73
N LYS A 210 3.62 22.86 -80.55
CA LYS A 210 3.21 23.42 -79.25
C LYS A 210 1.88 22.83 -78.76
N ILE A 211 0.89 22.69 -79.65
CA ILE A 211 -0.39 22.08 -79.32
C ILE A 211 -0.21 20.60 -78.95
N GLN A 212 0.60 19.87 -79.71
CA GLN A 212 0.92 18.47 -79.43
C GLN A 212 1.61 18.31 -78.08
N SER A 213 2.66 19.10 -77.81
CA SER A 213 3.39 19.07 -76.54
C SER A 213 2.47 19.39 -75.35
N THR A 214 1.62 20.41 -75.47
CA THR A 214 0.68 20.77 -74.40
C THR A 214 -0.41 19.71 -74.20
N ARG A 215 -0.91 19.07 -75.26
CA ARG A 215 -1.86 17.94 -75.17
C ARG A 215 -1.25 16.71 -74.50
N ILE A 216 -0.03 16.33 -74.87
CA ILE A 216 0.68 15.21 -74.23
C ILE A 216 0.85 15.50 -72.75
N ARG A 217 1.30 16.72 -72.40
CA ARG A 217 1.45 17.14 -71.00
C ARG A 217 0.12 17.13 -70.25
N TYR A 218 -0.96 17.61 -70.86
CA TYR A 218 -2.30 17.58 -70.27
C TYR A 218 -2.75 16.14 -69.98
N ASN A 219 -2.60 15.23 -70.94
CA ASN A 219 -2.96 13.83 -70.76
C ASN A 219 -2.12 13.16 -69.66
N MET A 220 -0.80 13.40 -69.64
CA MET A 220 0.06 12.92 -68.56
C MET A 220 -0.41 13.40 -67.18
N LEU A 221 -0.69 14.69 -67.04
CA LEU A 221 -1.13 15.27 -65.78
C LEU A 221 -2.50 14.72 -65.35
N LYS A 222 -3.40 14.49 -66.32
CA LYS A 222 -4.69 13.84 -66.07
C LYS A 222 -4.51 12.41 -65.53
N TYR A 223 -3.63 11.61 -66.15
CA TYR A 223 -3.32 10.27 -65.65
C TYR A 223 -2.67 10.30 -64.27
N GLU A 224 -1.78 11.26 -64.00
CA GLU A 224 -1.18 11.42 -62.67
C GLU A 224 -2.23 11.78 -61.62
N MET A 225 -3.18 12.67 -61.95
CA MET A 225 -4.30 13.01 -61.08
C MET A 225 -5.17 11.80 -60.79
N GLU A 226 -5.60 11.06 -61.82
CA GLU A 226 -6.40 9.84 -61.66
C GLU A 226 -5.69 8.79 -60.81
N ARG A 227 -4.39 8.58 -61.02
CA ARG A 227 -3.55 7.69 -60.21
C ARG A 227 -3.50 8.16 -58.76
N LEU A 228 -3.26 9.45 -58.51
CA LEU A 228 -3.20 9.99 -57.16
C LEU A 228 -4.53 9.83 -56.43
N VAL A 229 -5.65 10.12 -57.09
CA VAL A 229 -7.00 9.91 -56.54
C VAL A 229 -7.19 8.43 -56.18
N GLN A 230 -6.91 7.49 -57.08
CA GLN A 230 -7.01 6.06 -56.79
C GLN A 230 -6.13 5.63 -55.60
N THR A 231 -4.90 6.17 -55.49
CA THR A 231 -4.05 5.87 -54.33
C THR A 231 -4.57 6.48 -53.03
N MET A 232 -5.28 7.61 -53.10
CA MET A 232 -5.93 8.20 -51.94
C MET A 232 -7.13 7.36 -51.50
N ASP A 233 -8.00 6.97 -52.44
CA ASP A 233 -9.15 6.12 -52.15
C ASP A 233 -8.73 4.78 -51.52
N GLN A 234 -7.66 4.15 -52.03
CA GLN A 234 -7.11 2.93 -51.44
C GLN A 234 -6.58 3.13 -50.02
N ARG A 235 -5.93 4.28 -49.75
CA ARG A 235 -5.46 4.60 -48.40
C ARG A 235 -6.61 4.92 -47.46
N GLU A 236 -7.64 5.62 -47.93
CA GLU A 236 -8.83 5.94 -47.15
C GLU A 236 -9.59 4.67 -46.76
N GLN A 237 -9.79 3.73 -47.70
CA GLN A 237 -10.39 2.42 -47.38
C GLN A 237 -9.59 1.62 -46.35
N GLN A 238 -8.26 1.63 -46.44
CA GLN A 238 -7.39 0.99 -45.45
C GLN A 238 -7.45 1.68 -44.08
N GLN A 239 -7.50 3.01 -44.09
CA GLN A 239 -7.54 3.84 -42.88
C GLN A 239 -8.90 3.72 -42.18
N ASP A 240 -10.00 3.64 -42.91
CA ASP A 240 -11.34 3.42 -42.34
C ASP A 240 -11.45 2.06 -41.63
N GLY A 241 -10.86 1.02 -42.21
CA GLY A 241 -10.78 -0.30 -41.57
C GLY A 241 -9.94 -0.29 -40.29
N MET A 242 -8.80 0.41 -40.28
CA MET A 242 -7.95 0.57 -39.10
C MET A 242 -8.64 1.42 -38.02
N SER A 243 -9.23 2.55 -38.40
CA SER A 243 -9.95 3.47 -37.51
C SER A 243 -11.15 2.80 -36.83
N LEU A 244 -11.87 1.93 -37.56
CA LEU A 244 -12.98 1.17 -36.99
C LEU A 244 -12.52 0.14 -35.97
N ILE A 245 -11.44 -0.59 -36.24
CA ILE A 245 -10.85 -1.55 -35.29
C ILE A 245 -10.37 -0.83 -34.04
N ASP A 246 -9.64 0.28 -34.20
CA ASP A 246 -9.15 1.08 -33.08
C ASP A 246 -10.33 1.62 -32.24
N PHE A 247 -11.42 2.07 -32.88
CA PHE A 247 -12.62 2.54 -32.20
C PHE A 247 -13.35 1.41 -31.44
N GLU A 248 -13.51 0.24 -32.05
CA GLU A 248 -14.09 -0.92 -31.39
C GLU A 248 -13.24 -1.39 -30.20
N GLN A 249 -11.91 -1.37 -30.35
CA GLN A 249 -11.01 -1.68 -29.25
C GLN A 249 -11.15 -0.67 -28.11
N LEU A 250 -11.19 0.63 -28.41
CA LEU A 250 -11.39 1.67 -27.39
C LEU A 250 -12.74 1.51 -26.67
N LYS A 251 -13.77 1.04 -27.37
CA LYS A 251 -15.08 0.71 -26.79
C LYS A 251 -15.00 -0.50 -25.86
N ILE A 252 -14.28 -1.55 -26.24
CA ILE A 252 -14.05 -2.73 -25.39
C ILE A 252 -13.24 -2.34 -24.15
N GLU A 253 -12.20 -1.52 -24.30
CA GLU A 253 -11.40 -1.05 -23.18
C GLU A 253 -12.21 -0.18 -22.22
N ASN A 254 -13.04 0.74 -22.75
CA ASN A 254 -13.90 1.60 -21.94
C ASN A 254 -14.94 0.78 -21.15
N THR A 255 -15.56 -0.20 -21.79
CA THR A 255 -16.52 -1.10 -21.13
C THR A 255 -15.84 -1.92 -20.02
N ASN A 256 -14.67 -2.51 -20.28
CA ASN A 256 -13.89 -3.25 -19.28
C ASN A 256 -13.46 -2.35 -18.10
N LEU A 257 -13.06 -1.10 -18.36
CA LEU A 257 -12.71 -0.15 -17.30
C LEU A 257 -13.93 0.23 -16.47
N ASN A 258 -15.10 0.42 -17.09
CA ASN A 258 -16.34 0.67 -16.36
C ASN A 258 -16.75 -0.51 -15.48
N GLU A 259 -16.67 -1.74 -15.99
CA GLU A 259 -16.91 -2.96 -15.19
C GLU A 259 -15.98 -3.01 -13.96
N LYS A 260 -14.69 -2.72 -14.14
CA LYS A 260 -13.74 -2.64 -13.01
C LYS A 260 -14.10 -1.55 -12.01
N ILE A 261 -14.56 -0.38 -12.48
CA ILE A 261 -15.00 0.71 -11.60
C ILE A 261 -16.23 0.27 -10.81
N GLU A 262 -17.18 -0.40 -11.44
CA GLU A 262 -18.38 -0.94 -10.80
C GLU A 262 -18.04 -1.98 -9.73
N GLU A 263 -17.17 -2.95 -10.03
CA GLU A 263 -16.70 -3.92 -9.04
C GLU A 263 -16.05 -3.25 -7.83
N ARG A 264 -15.17 -2.25 -8.06
CA ARG A 264 -14.51 -1.53 -6.96
C ARG A 264 -15.51 -0.69 -6.16
N ASN A 265 -16.53 -0.13 -6.80
CA ASN A 265 -17.60 0.58 -6.11
C ASN A 265 -18.43 -0.39 -5.24
N GLU A 266 -18.74 -1.59 -5.71
CA GLU A 266 -19.40 -2.61 -4.91
C GLU A 266 -18.54 -3.05 -3.72
N ASP A 267 -17.24 -3.24 -3.92
CA ASP A 267 -16.29 -3.55 -2.86
C ASP A 267 -16.25 -2.42 -1.80
N LEU A 268 -16.22 -1.15 -2.24
CA LEU A 268 -16.29 0.00 -1.35
C LEU A 268 -17.59 0.02 -0.54
N VAL A 269 -18.73 -0.24 -1.16
CA VAL A 269 -20.03 -0.33 -0.47
C VAL A 269 -20.02 -1.48 0.54
N ARG A 270 -19.47 -2.64 0.16
CA ARG A 270 -19.33 -3.80 1.06
C ARG A 270 -18.45 -3.47 2.25
N LEU A 271 -17.35 -2.75 2.04
CA LEU A 271 -16.44 -2.33 3.09
C LEU A 271 -17.07 -1.29 4.02
N ARG A 272 -17.79 -0.30 3.48
CA ARG A 272 -18.56 0.67 4.27
C ARG A 272 -19.58 -0.03 5.18
N ARG A 273 -20.32 -1.02 4.66
CA ARG A 273 -21.24 -1.83 5.48
C ARG A 273 -20.51 -2.55 6.61
N LYS A 274 -19.37 -3.20 6.32
CA LYS A 274 -18.54 -3.86 7.35
C LYS A 274 -18.07 -2.87 8.43
N VAL A 275 -17.62 -1.68 8.04
CA VAL A 275 -17.21 -0.62 8.97
C VAL A 275 -18.37 -0.20 9.86
N THR A 276 -19.55 0.07 9.30
CA THR A 276 -20.75 0.43 10.07
C THR A 276 -21.14 -0.66 11.06
N THR A 277 -21.18 -1.93 10.63
CA THR A 277 -21.45 -3.06 11.53
C THR A 277 -20.41 -3.17 12.65
N THR A 278 -19.13 -2.99 12.34
CA THR A 278 -18.04 -3.02 13.32
C THR A 278 -18.17 -1.88 14.33
N ILE A 279 -18.54 -0.69 13.88
CA ILE A 279 -18.82 0.45 14.76
C ILE A 279 -19.98 0.12 15.71
N HIS A 280 -21.09 -0.45 15.22
CA HIS A 280 -22.20 -0.86 16.09
C HIS A 280 -21.76 -1.89 17.15
N VAL A 281 -21.01 -2.92 16.74
CA VAL A 281 -20.47 -3.93 17.68
C VAL A 281 -19.54 -3.27 18.71
N LEU A 282 -18.64 -2.38 18.27
CA LEU A 282 -17.73 -1.67 19.16
C LEU A 282 -18.49 -0.78 20.14
N THR A 283 -19.55 -0.11 19.70
CA THR A 283 -20.43 0.69 20.56
C THR A 283 -21.10 -0.18 21.62
N HIS A 284 -21.70 -1.32 21.24
CA HIS A 284 -22.30 -2.25 22.21
C HIS A 284 -21.29 -2.80 23.22
N VAL A 285 -20.08 -3.15 22.76
CA VAL A 285 -19.00 -3.62 23.64
C VAL A 285 -18.55 -2.52 24.59
N LYS A 286 -18.43 -1.28 24.11
CA LYS A 286 -18.09 -0.11 24.93
C LYS A 286 -19.15 0.15 26.00
N GLU A 287 -20.43 0.15 25.62
CA GLU A 287 -21.54 0.30 26.57
C GLU A 287 -21.51 -0.80 27.64
N LYS A 288 -21.39 -2.07 27.24
CA LYS A 288 -21.30 -3.20 28.17
C LYS A 288 -20.10 -3.07 29.11
N LEU A 289 -18.95 -2.64 28.60
CA LEU A 289 -17.77 -2.39 29.41
C LEU A 289 -18.00 -1.30 30.46
N GLU A 290 -18.63 -0.18 30.08
CA GLU A 290 -18.96 0.89 31.02
C GLU A 290 -19.96 0.44 32.09
N PHE A 291 -20.98 -0.36 31.73
CA PHE A 291 -21.88 -0.98 32.70
C PHE A 291 -21.11 -1.87 33.70
N MET A 292 -20.25 -2.76 33.20
CA MET A 292 -19.43 -3.64 34.05
C MET A 292 -18.46 -2.86 34.94
N LYS A 293 -17.89 -1.74 34.47
CA LYS A 293 -17.03 -0.87 35.28
C LYS A 293 -17.80 -0.25 36.45
N ILE A 294 -19.02 0.23 36.20
CA ILE A 294 -19.88 0.81 37.23
C ILE A 294 -20.24 -0.27 38.27
N GLU A 295 -20.62 -1.46 37.84
CA GLU A 295 -20.90 -2.60 38.72
C GLU A 295 -19.66 -3.00 39.53
N ASN A 296 -18.48 -3.09 38.91
CA ASN A 296 -17.24 -3.40 39.60
C ASN A 296 -16.90 -2.33 40.66
N LEU A 297 -17.14 -1.05 40.37
CA LEU A 297 -16.97 0.02 41.34
C LEU A 297 -17.92 -0.12 42.53
N GLN A 298 -19.17 -0.50 42.29
CA GLN A 298 -20.14 -0.77 43.36
C GLN A 298 -19.72 -1.96 44.23
N LEU A 299 -19.29 -3.07 43.62
CA LEU A 299 -18.78 -4.23 44.35
C LEU A 299 -17.53 -3.88 45.16
N ARG A 300 -16.59 -3.09 44.61
CA ARG A 300 -15.43 -2.60 45.36
C ARG A 300 -15.82 -1.77 46.59
N ARG A 301 -16.85 -0.92 46.48
CA ARG A 301 -17.39 -0.17 47.61
C ARG A 301 -18.01 -1.08 48.66
N GLN A 302 -18.74 -2.12 48.25
CA GLN A 302 -19.29 -3.11 49.17
C GLN A 302 -18.18 -3.86 49.90
N VAL A 303 -17.12 -4.30 49.19
CA VAL A 303 -15.95 -4.95 49.80
C VAL A 303 -15.32 -4.01 50.84
N ALA A 304 -15.05 -2.75 50.47
CA ALA A 304 -14.49 -1.78 51.41
C ALA A 304 -15.37 -1.59 52.66
N SER A 305 -16.68 -1.47 52.51
CA SER A 305 -17.63 -1.39 53.64
C SER A 305 -17.55 -2.63 54.54
N THR A 306 -17.51 -3.83 53.96
CA THR A 306 -17.41 -5.07 54.74
C THR A 306 -16.06 -5.21 55.44
N GLU A 307 -14.97 -4.73 54.83
CA GLU A 307 -13.64 -4.68 55.44
C GLU A 307 -13.59 -3.70 56.62
N GLU A 308 -14.22 -2.54 56.50
CA GLU A 308 -14.38 -1.57 57.59
C GLU A 308 -15.17 -2.18 58.76
N GLU A 309 -16.31 -2.83 58.48
CA GLU A 309 -17.10 -3.54 59.49
C GLU A 309 -16.29 -4.66 60.16
N LEU A 310 -15.55 -5.45 59.38
CA LEU A 310 -14.69 -6.52 59.89
C LEU A 310 -13.57 -5.96 60.78
N ASN A 311 -12.95 -4.85 60.40
CA ASN A 311 -11.92 -4.19 61.19
C ASN A 311 -12.50 -3.63 62.50
N ALA A 312 -13.68 -3.01 62.45
CA ALA A 312 -14.37 -2.56 63.66
C ALA A 312 -14.73 -3.73 64.61
N LEU A 313 -15.13 -4.88 64.07
CA LEU A 313 -15.37 -6.09 64.85
C LEU A 313 -14.07 -6.68 65.42
N ARG A 314 -12.97 -6.67 64.67
CA ARG A 314 -11.63 -7.07 65.15
C ARG A 314 -11.17 -6.18 66.30
N ASP A 315 -11.39 -4.87 66.22
CA ASP A 315 -11.05 -3.93 67.28
C ASP A 315 -11.91 -4.15 68.54
N LYS A 316 -13.22 -4.33 68.38
CA LYS A 316 -14.12 -4.72 69.50
C LYS A 316 -13.68 -6.04 70.13
N LEU A 317 -13.31 -7.03 69.32
CA LEU A 317 -12.77 -8.30 69.81
C LEU A 317 -11.47 -8.05 70.60
N ALA A 318 -10.52 -7.28 70.07
CA ALA A 318 -9.28 -6.96 70.77
C ALA A 318 -9.53 -6.26 72.11
N GLN A 319 -10.46 -5.30 72.16
CA GLN A 319 -10.86 -4.61 73.40
C GLN A 319 -11.48 -5.58 74.42
N THR A 320 -12.38 -6.45 73.99
CA THR A 320 -13.00 -7.45 74.88
C THR A 320 -12.00 -8.49 75.38
N LYS A 321 -11.03 -8.93 74.54
CA LYS A 321 -9.90 -9.75 74.99
C LYS A 321 -9.08 -9.05 76.06
N ARG A 322 -8.66 -7.79 75.83
CA ARG A 322 -7.92 -6.99 76.82
C ARG A 322 -8.67 -6.84 78.14
N ARG A 323 -9.99 -6.58 78.10
CA ARG A 323 -10.83 -6.51 79.31
C ARG A 323 -10.88 -7.84 80.05
N ARG A 324 -11.07 -8.95 79.33
CA ARG A 324 -11.06 -10.30 79.90
C ARG A 324 -9.72 -10.61 80.56
N ASP A 325 -8.62 -10.32 79.89
CA ASP A 325 -7.27 -10.56 80.40
C ASP A 325 -6.97 -9.68 81.62
N HIS A 326 -7.46 -8.43 81.62
CA HIS A 326 -7.41 -7.55 82.80
C HIS A 326 -8.18 -8.13 83.98
N PHE A 327 -9.43 -8.59 83.79
CA PHE A 327 -10.20 -9.22 84.86
C PHE A 327 -9.57 -10.53 85.34
N ALA A 328 -9.01 -11.34 84.43
CA ALA A 328 -8.29 -12.55 84.80
C ALA A 328 -7.06 -12.23 85.66
N ALA A 329 -6.25 -11.24 85.26
CA ALA A 329 -5.10 -10.77 86.04
C ALA A 329 -5.51 -10.19 87.41
N CYS A 330 -6.58 -9.39 87.47
CA CYS A 330 -7.12 -8.88 88.73
C CYS A 330 -7.66 -10.00 89.64
N ASN A 331 -8.32 -11.02 89.07
CA ASN A 331 -8.78 -12.20 89.81
C ASN A 331 -7.60 -12.98 90.40
N ILE A 332 -6.53 -13.19 89.62
CA ILE A 332 -5.29 -13.81 90.08
C ILE A 332 -4.69 -13.00 91.24
N LYS A 333 -4.51 -11.68 91.08
CA LYS A 333 -3.99 -10.80 92.16
C LYS A 333 -4.88 -10.81 93.42
N MET A 334 -6.19 -10.90 93.25
CA MET A 334 -7.13 -11.00 94.37
C MET A 334 -6.95 -12.34 95.11
N ARG A 335 -6.81 -13.44 94.38
CA ARG A 335 -6.50 -14.77 94.94
C ARG A 335 -5.13 -14.80 95.62
N GLU A 336 -4.13 -14.10 95.10
CA GLU A 336 -2.81 -13.98 95.75
C GLU A 336 -2.91 -13.25 97.10
N LYS A 337 -3.63 -12.11 97.16
CA LYS A 337 -3.82 -11.34 98.40
C LYS A 337 -4.74 -12.04 99.40
N MET A 338 -5.73 -12.77 98.91
CA MET A 338 -6.72 -13.47 99.72
C MET A 338 -6.87 -14.91 99.22
N PRO A 339 -5.97 -15.83 99.59
CA PRO A 339 -5.94 -17.20 99.06
C PRO A 339 -7.16 -18.05 99.45
N MET A 340 -7.91 -17.61 100.46
CA MET A 340 -9.15 -18.27 100.88
C MET A 340 -10.36 -17.84 100.03
N VAL A 341 -10.27 -16.74 99.27
CA VAL A 341 -11.38 -16.22 98.46
C VAL A 341 -11.61 -17.14 97.25
N GLY A 342 -12.81 -17.74 97.21
CA GLY A 342 -13.24 -18.67 96.16
C GLY A 342 -13.43 -20.12 96.63
N SER A 343 -13.03 -20.46 97.86
CA SER A 343 -13.34 -21.75 98.48
C SER A 343 -14.19 -21.54 99.73
N GLU A 344 -15.50 -21.62 99.57
CA GLU A 344 -16.49 -21.44 100.63
C GLU A 344 -16.22 -22.37 101.83
N LYS A 345 -15.87 -23.63 101.55
CA LYS A 345 -15.52 -24.62 102.59
C LYS A 345 -14.34 -24.15 103.45
N LEU A 346 -13.31 -23.56 102.82
CA LEU A 346 -12.10 -23.10 103.51
C LEU A 346 -12.37 -21.84 104.34
N LEU A 347 -13.25 -20.96 103.86
CA LEU A 347 -13.74 -19.80 104.60
C LEU A 347 -14.54 -20.23 105.84
N LEU A 348 -15.49 -21.15 105.66
CA LEU A 348 -16.29 -21.69 106.77
C LEU A 348 -15.41 -22.39 107.81
N ASP A 349 -14.38 -23.11 107.38
CA ASP A 349 -13.44 -23.77 108.30
C ASP A 349 -12.56 -22.75 109.04
N TYR A 350 -12.16 -21.66 108.37
CA TYR A 350 -11.48 -20.53 109.02
C TYR A 350 -12.38 -19.84 110.05
N GLU A 351 -13.64 -19.59 109.72
CA GLU A 351 -14.62 -19.02 110.65
C GLU A 351 -14.85 -19.92 111.87
N ARG A 352 -15.02 -21.23 111.64
CA ARG A 352 -15.12 -22.22 112.73
C ARG A 352 -13.88 -22.24 113.60
N ARG A 353 -12.67 -22.26 113.02
CA ARG A 353 -11.43 -22.21 113.81
C ARG A 353 -11.24 -20.89 114.54
N LYS A 354 -11.66 -19.78 113.95
CA LYS A 354 -11.63 -18.47 114.61
C LYS A 354 -12.59 -18.44 115.80
N ALA A 355 -13.80 -18.96 115.65
CA ALA A 355 -14.74 -19.13 116.74
C ALA A 355 -14.20 -20.08 117.83
N ALA A 356 -13.59 -21.20 117.43
CA ALA A 356 -12.93 -22.12 118.37
C ALA A 356 -11.75 -21.46 119.11
N CYS A 357 -10.93 -20.66 118.44
CA CYS A 357 -9.86 -19.89 119.08
C CYS A 357 -10.42 -18.83 120.05
N ASN A 358 -11.52 -18.16 119.70
CA ASN A 358 -12.16 -17.18 120.57
C ASN A 358 -12.72 -17.83 121.84
N THR A 359 -13.45 -18.95 121.70
CA THR A 359 -13.95 -19.73 122.85
C THR A 359 -12.80 -20.27 123.70
N MET A 360 -11.70 -20.73 123.09
CA MET A 360 -10.49 -21.10 123.82
C MET A 360 -9.91 -19.89 124.58
N ARG A 361 -9.89 -18.71 123.97
CA ARG A 361 -9.40 -17.46 124.60
C ARG A 361 -10.28 -17.03 125.78
N GLU A 362 -11.60 -17.15 125.63
CA GLU A 362 -12.57 -16.95 126.72
C GLU A 362 -12.36 -17.96 127.84
N SER A 363 -12.12 -19.23 127.52
CA SER A 363 -11.83 -20.27 128.53
C SER A 363 -10.51 -20.01 129.27
N VAL A 364 -9.50 -19.42 128.62
CA VAL A 364 -8.25 -18.99 129.26
C VAL A 364 -8.51 -17.82 130.21
N LEU A 365 -9.35 -16.86 129.80
CA LEU A 365 -9.76 -15.75 130.67
C LEU A 365 -10.56 -16.25 131.88
N GLU A 366 -11.47 -17.21 131.69
CA GLU A 366 -12.21 -17.86 132.77
C GLU A 366 -11.30 -18.66 133.69
N ASN A 367 -10.36 -19.44 133.16
CA ASN A 367 -9.40 -20.18 133.98
C ASN A 367 -8.44 -19.25 134.71
N ALA A 368 -8.04 -18.13 134.12
CA ALA A 368 -7.28 -17.09 134.81
C ALA A 368 -8.10 -16.43 135.94
N ALA A 369 -9.42 -16.26 135.76
CA ALA A 369 -10.33 -15.79 136.80
C ALA A 369 -10.49 -16.83 137.93
N LYS A 370 -10.65 -18.12 137.59
CA LYS A 370 -10.69 -19.23 138.56
C LYS A 370 -9.39 -19.37 139.33
N HIS A 371 -8.24 -19.21 138.66
CA HIS A 371 -6.95 -19.23 139.33
C HIS A 371 -6.79 -18.04 140.29
N ARG A 372 -7.28 -16.85 139.91
CA ARG A 372 -7.39 -15.69 140.80
C ARG A 372 -8.26 -15.97 142.02
N ALA A 373 -9.42 -16.60 141.83
CA ALA A 373 -10.31 -16.97 142.94
C ALA A 373 -9.66 -17.99 143.88
N LEU A 374 -8.97 -19.00 143.35
CA LEU A 374 -8.23 -19.99 144.14
C LEU A 374 -7.04 -19.39 144.91
N LEU A 375 -6.38 -18.36 144.37
CA LEU A 375 -5.34 -17.62 145.10
C LEU A 375 -5.94 -16.85 146.29
N VAL A 376 -7.12 -16.24 146.12
CA VAL A 376 -7.85 -15.59 147.23
C VAL A 376 -8.25 -16.61 148.31
N ASP A 377 -8.71 -17.80 147.91
CA ASP A 377 -9.03 -18.90 148.83
C ASP A 377 -7.79 -19.45 149.55
N MET A 378 -6.64 -19.53 148.87
CA MET A 378 -5.36 -19.88 149.48
C MET A 378 -4.93 -18.84 150.52
N ASP A 379 -5.04 -17.56 150.23
CA ASP A 379 -4.73 -16.48 151.17
C ASP A 379 -5.66 -16.48 152.40
N LEU A 380 -6.95 -16.79 152.21
CA LEU A 380 -7.90 -16.96 153.31
C LEU A 380 -7.52 -18.15 154.21
N LYS A 381 -7.16 -19.29 153.62
CA LYS A 381 -6.71 -20.47 154.38
C LYS A 381 -5.38 -20.22 155.08
N GLN A 382 -4.49 -19.44 154.50
CA GLN A 382 -3.22 -19.03 155.12
C GLN A 382 -3.43 -18.10 156.32
N LYS A 383 -4.44 -17.22 156.27
CA LYS A 383 -4.89 -16.44 157.44
C LYS A 383 -5.44 -17.36 158.55
N THR A 384 -6.28 -18.34 158.22
CA THR A 384 -6.78 -19.30 159.23
C THR A 384 -5.67 -20.16 159.84
N LEU A 385 -4.62 -20.50 159.09
CA LEU A 385 -3.46 -21.23 159.58
C LEU A 385 -2.62 -20.40 160.56
N ASN A 386 -2.46 -19.09 160.27
CA ASN A 386 -1.78 -18.15 161.15
C ASN A 386 -2.60 -17.85 162.43
N ASP A 387 -3.93 -17.85 162.33
CA ASP A 387 -4.84 -17.68 163.48
C ASP A 387 -4.84 -18.95 164.37
N LEU A 388 -4.73 -20.14 163.79
CA LEU A 388 -4.55 -21.40 164.52
C LEU A 388 -3.15 -21.51 165.17
N GLN A 389 -2.10 -20.95 164.56
CA GLN A 389 -0.77 -20.84 165.18
C GLN A 389 -0.72 -19.84 166.35
N LYS A 390 -1.55 -18.78 166.34
CA LYS A 390 -1.69 -17.85 167.48
C LYS A 390 -2.53 -18.42 168.62
N ALA A 391 -3.51 -19.28 168.34
CA ALA A 391 -4.38 -19.90 169.36
C ALA A 391 -3.68 -20.99 170.20
N LEU A 392 -2.56 -21.55 169.74
CA LEU A 392 -1.80 -22.58 170.48
C LEU A 392 -0.89 -22.02 171.59
N ALA A 393 -0.70 -20.69 171.68
CA ALA A 393 0.28 -20.08 172.57
C ALA A 393 -0.27 -19.56 173.92
N LEU A 394 -1.58 -19.39 174.14
CA LEU A 394 -2.17 -18.93 175.42
C LEU A 394 -3.65 -19.40 175.54
N GLY A 395 -3.98 -20.21 176.56
CA GLY A 395 -5.26 -20.95 176.66
C GLY A 395 -6.48 -20.22 177.26
N ALA A 396 -7.66 -20.47 176.67
CA ALA A 396 -9.04 -20.43 177.22
C ALA A 396 -10.07 -20.85 176.11
N PRO A 397 -11.32 -21.27 176.43
CA PRO A 397 -12.13 -22.18 175.58
C PRO A 397 -13.29 -21.48 174.78
N PRO A 398 -14.21 -22.21 174.10
CA PRO A 398 -14.61 -22.07 172.68
C PRO A 398 -15.80 -21.12 172.41
N PRO A 399 -16.22 -20.93 171.13
CA PRO A 399 -17.62 -21.30 170.83
C PRO A 399 -17.92 -21.86 169.40
N LYS A 400 -19.08 -22.49 169.35
CA LYS A 400 -19.84 -23.10 168.24
C LYS A 400 -20.49 -22.06 167.33
N THR A 401 -20.92 -22.52 166.13
CA THR A 401 -22.18 -22.29 165.35
C THR A 401 -21.85 -22.15 163.86
N ALA A 402 -22.10 -23.16 163.00
CA ALA A 402 -23.39 -23.54 162.39
C ALA A 402 -23.69 -22.79 161.07
N PRO A 403 -24.40 -23.44 160.11
CA PRO A 403 -24.28 -23.29 158.66
C PRO A 403 -25.50 -22.59 158.02
N THR A 404 -25.48 -22.35 156.71
CA THR A 404 -26.62 -22.23 155.76
C THR A 404 -26.06 -21.75 154.42
N ASP A 405 -26.15 -22.47 153.30
CA ASP A 405 -27.31 -22.92 152.50
C ASP A 405 -27.60 -22.02 151.29
N ALA A 406 -28.01 -22.70 150.22
CA ALA A 406 -28.90 -22.23 149.16
C ALA A 406 -28.33 -21.24 148.12
N SER A 407 -28.74 -21.23 146.85
CA SER A 407 -29.51 -22.11 145.96
C SER A 407 -29.83 -21.26 144.72
N GLY A 408 -29.93 -21.89 143.54
CA GLY A 408 -30.67 -21.35 142.38
C GLY A 408 -29.92 -20.25 141.61
N GLY A 409 -29.82 -20.31 140.28
CA GLY A 409 -30.82 -20.74 139.32
C GLY A 409 -31.27 -19.52 138.51
N SER A 410 -31.71 -19.76 137.26
CA SER A 410 -32.39 -18.79 136.36
C SER A 410 -31.45 -17.96 135.47
N VAL A 411 -31.61 -17.75 134.16
CA VAL A 411 -32.41 -18.33 133.07
C VAL A 411 -32.18 -17.43 131.84
N VAL A 412 -32.05 -18.06 130.66
CA VAL A 412 -32.53 -17.59 129.34
C VAL A 412 -31.70 -16.58 128.51
N PRO A 413 -31.80 -16.71 127.17
CA PRO A 413 -30.80 -16.33 126.16
C PRO A 413 -31.32 -15.17 125.27
N LEU A 414 -30.60 -14.83 124.19
CA LEU A 414 -31.16 -14.54 122.85
C LEU A 414 -30.07 -14.08 121.85
N SER A 415 -29.96 -14.85 120.76
CA SER A 415 -29.82 -14.46 119.34
C SER A 415 -29.11 -13.17 118.94
N THR A 416 -28.19 -13.23 117.96
CA THR A 416 -28.49 -13.09 116.51
C THR A 416 -27.35 -13.68 115.69
#